data_AF-A0A1V6KEK1-F1
#
_entry.id   AF-A0A1V6KEK1-F1
#
_cell.length_a   1.000
_cell.length_b   1.000
_cell.length_c   1.000
_cell.angle_alpha   90.00
_cell.angle_beta   90.00
_cell.angle_gamma   90.00
#
_symmetry.space_group_name_H-M   'P 1'
#
loop_
_entity.id
_entity.type
_entity.pdbx_description
1 polymer ?
#
loop_
_entity_poly.entity_id
_entity_poly.type
_entity_poly.pdbx_seq_one_letter_code
_entity_poly.pdbx_strand_id
1 'polypeptide(L)'
;MKRSIAISIIVCLVVLSAKAQVITFGLGDAELEAGLNELNISAKVNMQVFQTEVSMVWGQPTASITFALSQGLTPGEVYLAAALAHLSSKPLNIVVELYQKNKQKGWGALAKDLGIKPGSKEFKQLKEQLAGSSKKLKSQKK
;
A
#
# COMPACT_ATOMS: atom_id res chain seq x y z
N MET A 1 50.90 18.21 -28.71
CA MET A 1 50.75 18.55 -27.28
C MET A 1 49.53 19.45 -27.10
N LYS A 2 48.70 19.15 -26.09
CA LYS A 2 47.57 19.94 -25.53
C LYS A 2 46.24 19.79 -26.29
N ARG A 3 45.31 18.94 -25.79
CA ARG A 3 44.19 19.23 -24.84
C ARG A 3 42.95 19.70 -25.64
N SER A 4 41.73 19.18 -25.55
CA SER A 4 41.02 18.47 -24.48
C SER A 4 39.80 17.72 -25.04
N ILE A 5 39.43 16.67 -24.34
CA ILE A 5 38.21 15.86 -24.51
C ILE A 5 36.98 16.72 -24.18
N ALA A 6 36.06 16.87 -25.13
CA ALA A 6 34.73 17.42 -24.87
C ALA A 6 33.78 16.25 -24.55
N ILE A 7 33.59 16.01 -23.26
CA ILE A 7 32.59 15.10 -22.71
C ILE A 7 31.22 15.74 -22.98
N SER A 8 30.48 15.20 -23.96
CA SER A 8 29.09 15.59 -24.19
C SER A 8 28.21 14.94 -23.13
N ILE A 9 27.94 15.72 -22.08
CA ILE A 9 27.00 15.43 -21.01
C ILE A 9 25.62 15.23 -21.64
N ILE A 10 25.17 13.97 -21.76
CA ILE A 10 23.79 13.66 -22.09
C ILE A 10 22.97 13.93 -20.83
N VAL A 11 22.27 15.06 -20.93
CA VAL A 11 21.28 15.65 -20.05
C VAL A 11 20.51 14.63 -19.21
N CYS A 12 20.77 14.73 -17.90
CA CYS A 12 19.93 14.20 -16.85
C CYS A 12 18.65 15.05 -16.79
N LEU A 13 17.52 14.47 -17.20
CA LEU A 13 16.19 15.03 -16.97
C LEU A 13 15.33 13.95 -16.31
N VAL A 14 15.72 13.56 -15.09
CA VAL A 14 14.83 12.82 -14.20
C VAL A 14 13.78 13.81 -13.74
N VAL A 15 12.64 13.82 -14.45
CA VAL A 15 11.45 14.56 -14.03
C VAL A 15 10.98 13.96 -12.71
N LEU A 16 11.38 14.56 -11.58
CA LEU A 16 10.84 14.27 -10.25
C LEU A 16 9.39 14.80 -10.16
N SER A 17 8.52 14.22 -10.96
CA SER A 17 7.09 14.35 -10.75
C SER A 17 6.71 13.33 -9.69
N ALA A 18 6.47 13.80 -8.46
CA ALA A 18 5.82 13.04 -7.39
C ALA A 18 4.33 12.76 -7.75
N LYS A 19 4.08 12.15 -8.90
CA LYS A 19 2.80 11.53 -9.21
C LYS A 19 2.76 10.32 -8.31
N ALA A 20 1.75 10.23 -7.44
CA ALA A 20 1.49 8.99 -6.73
C ALA A 20 1.46 7.87 -7.78
N GLN A 21 2.47 7.01 -7.75
CA GLN A 21 2.54 5.90 -8.69
C GLN A 21 1.32 5.03 -8.41
N VAL A 22 0.49 4.83 -9.42
CA VAL A 22 -0.64 3.93 -9.31
C VAL A 22 -0.05 2.52 -9.22
N ILE A 23 -0.24 1.90 -8.06
CA ILE A 23 0.18 0.53 -7.80
C ILE A 23 -0.89 -0.39 -8.36
N THR A 24 -0.48 -1.36 -9.16
CA THR A 24 -1.32 -2.51 -9.51
C THR A 24 -1.12 -3.57 -8.44
N PHE A 25 -2.15 -3.84 -7.65
CA PHE A 25 -2.12 -4.83 -6.57
C PHE A 25 -2.43 -6.24 -7.09
N GLY A 26 -3.13 -6.36 -8.22
CA GLY A 26 -3.49 -7.63 -8.84
C GLY A 26 -4.62 -8.35 -8.09
N LEU A 27 -5.46 -7.60 -7.36
CA LEU A 27 -6.56 -8.14 -6.57
C LEU A 27 -7.73 -8.58 -7.44
N GLY A 28 -7.80 -8.13 -8.69
CA GLY A 28 -8.87 -8.52 -9.62
C GLY A 28 -10.19 -7.78 -9.38
N ASP A 29 -10.13 -6.63 -8.70
CA ASP A 29 -11.28 -5.76 -8.44
C ASP A 29 -10.82 -4.30 -8.60
N ALA A 30 -11.23 -3.67 -9.70
CA ALA A 30 -10.74 -2.34 -10.07
C ALA A 30 -11.13 -1.26 -9.06
N GLU A 31 -12.29 -1.38 -8.41
CA GLU A 31 -12.75 -0.42 -7.40
C GLU A 31 -11.91 -0.50 -6.14
N LEU A 32 -11.60 -1.73 -5.67
CA LEU A 32 -10.72 -1.96 -4.54
C LEU A 32 -9.32 -1.42 -4.80
N GLU A 33 -8.75 -1.71 -5.97
CA GLU A 33 -7.41 -1.23 -6.35
C GLU A 33 -7.37 0.30 -6.50
N ALA A 34 -8.43 0.91 -7.05
CA ALA A 34 -8.57 2.36 -7.10
C ALA A 34 -8.64 2.96 -5.69
N GLY A 35 -9.41 2.33 -4.78
CA GLY A 35 -9.51 2.76 -3.38
C GLY A 35 -8.18 2.71 -2.63
N LEU A 36 -7.37 1.67 -2.84
CA LEU A 36 -6.04 1.56 -2.22
C LEU A 36 -5.07 2.63 -2.76
N ASN A 37 -5.14 2.91 -4.06
CA ASN A 37 -4.36 3.97 -4.68
C ASN A 37 -4.79 5.37 -4.21
N GLU A 38 -6.08 5.57 -4.00
CA GLU A 38 -6.59 6.81 -3.43
C GLU A 38 -6.13 6.97 -1.97
N LEU A 39 -6.10 5.86 -1.21
CA LEU A 39 -5.61 5.84 0.15
C LEU A 39 -4.12 6.21 0.22
N ASN A 40 -3.30 5.79 -0.77
CA ASN A 40 -1.90 6.26 -0.90
C ASN A 40 -1.78 7.79 -0.97
N ILE A 41 -2.79 8.48 -1.51
CA ILE A 41 -2.81 9.93 -1.66
C ILE A 41 -3.35 10.58 -0.39
N SER A 42 -4.48 10.10 0.14
CA SER A 42 -5.12 10.70 1.32
C SER A 42 -4.27 10.55 2.58
N ALA A 43 -3.60 9.41 2.77
CA ALA A 43 -2.73 9.17 3.92
C ALA A 43 -1.52 10.10 3.99
N LYS A 44 -1.06 10.66 2.86
CA LYS A 44 0.04 11.65 2.85
C LYS A 44 -0.36 12.99 3.46
N VAL A 45 -1.66 13.31 3.50
CA VAL A 45 -2.16 14.54 4.12
C VAL A 45 -2.03 14.45 5.63
N ASN A 46 -2.38 13.30 6.21
CA ASN A 46 -2.26 13.07 7.65
C ASN A 46 -1.93 11.59 7.94
N MET A 47 -0.63 11.32 8.10
CA MET A 47 -0.14 9.96 8.35
C MET A 47 -0.60 9.42 9.71
N GLN A 48 -0.67 10.27 10.74
CA GLN A 48 -1.09 9.85 12.08
C GLN A 48 -2.54 9.40 12.11
N VAL A 49 -3.42 10.12 11.41
CA VAL A 49 -4.82 9.70 11.24
C VAL A 49 -4.89 8.39 10.48
N PHE A 50 -4.14 8.24 9.38
CA PHE A 50 -4.08 6.96 8.65
C PHE A 50 -3.68 5.79 9.54
N GLN A 51 -2.61 5.92 10.33
CA GLN A 51 -2.17 4.84 11.22
C GLN A 51 -3.22 4.50 12.29
N THR A 52 -3.90 5.52 12.82
CA THR A 52 -4.98 5.34 13.80
C THR A 52 -6.18 4.63 13.17
N GLU A 53 -6.56 5.01 11.94
CA GLU A 53 -7.62 4.34 11.18
C GLU A 53 -7.30 2.86 10.93
N VAL A 54 -6.10 2.54 10.43
CA VAL A 54 -5.67 1.16 10.19
C VAL A 54 -5.67 0.35 11.49
N SER A 55 -5.21 0.95 12.59
CA SER A 55 -5.21 0.33 13.91
C SER A 55 -6.63 0.00 14.38
N MET A 56 -7.56 0.95 14.29
CA MET A 56 -8.96 0.74 14.70
C MET A 56 -9.69 -0.28 13.82
N VAL A 57 -9.48 -0.22 12.51
CA VAL A 57 -10.23 -1.06 11.56
C VAL A 57 -9.72 -2.51 11.55
N TRP A 58 -8.40 -2.72 11.63
CA TRP A 58 -7.79 -4.04 11.47
C TRP A 58 -7.18 -4.60 12.76
N GLY A 59 -7.29 -3.86 13.87
CA GLY A 59 -6.76 -4.27 15.18
C GLY A 59 -5.24 -4.35 15.22
N GLN A 60 -4.54 -3.67 14.31
CA GLN A 60 -3.08 -3.73 14.23
C GLN A 60 -2.43 -2.65 15.10
N PRO A 61 -1.43 -2.98 15.95
CA PRO A 61 -0.74 -1.98 16.75
C PRO A 61 -0.09 -0.91 15.86
N THR A 62 -0.21 0.37 16.26
CA THR A 62 0.40 1.50 15.54
C THR A 62 1.90 1.31 15.30
N ALA A 63 2.62 0.71 16.25
CA ALA A 63 4.04 0.39 16.10
C ALA A 63 4.31 -0.57 14.92
N SER A 64 3.47 -1.60 14.75
CA SER A 64 3.57 -2.56 13.64
C SER A 64 3.24 -1.91 12.29
N ILE A 65 2.30 -0.96 12.28
CA ILE A 65 1.96 -0.16 11.10
C ILE A 65 3.13 0.77 10.73
N THR A 66 3.72 1.46 11.71
CA THR A 66 4.94 2.27 11.51
C THR A 66 6.09 1.42 10.98
N PHE A 67 6.27 0.21 11.49
CA PHE A 67 7.26 -0.72 10.98
C PHE A 67 6.99 -1.09 9.52
N ALA A 68 5.75 -1.45 9.16
CA ALA A 68 5.42 -1.77 7.78
C ALA A 68 5.70 -0.58 6.83
N LEU A 69 5.40 0.65 7.26
CA LEU A 69 5.76 1.87 6.51
C LEU A 69 7.28 2.04 6.38
N SER A 70 8.05 1.76 7.43
CA SER A 70 9.52 1.86 7.37
C SER A 70 10.17 0.79 6.50
N GLN A 71 9.47 -0.31 6.23
CA GLN A 71 9.85 -1.31 5.21
C GLN A 71 9.63 -0.83 3.76
N GLY A 72 9.18 0.40 3.57
CA GLY A 72 8.99 1.02 2.25
C GLY A 72 7.66 0.69 1.59
N LEU A 73 6.72 0.06 2.30
CA LEU A 73 5.36 -0.15 1.79
C LEU A 73 4.62 1.19 1.77
N THR A 74 3.83 1.41 0.71
CA THR A 74 2.96 2.59 0.65
C THR A 74 1.77 2.46 1.61
N PRO A 75 1.06 3.55 1.97
CA PRO A 75 -0.09 3.46 2.87
C PRO A 75 -1.17 2.45 2.42
N GLY A 76 -1.45 2.37 1.12
CA GLY A 76 -2.35 1.37 0.53
C GLY A 76 -1.81 -0.05 0.66
N GLU A 77 -0.52 -0.28 0.46
CA GLU A 77 0.12 -1.58 0.72
C GLU A 77 0.07 -1.96 2.21
N VAL A 78 0.30 -1.01 3.11
CA VAL A 78 0.20 -1.24 4.57
C VAL A 78 -1.23 -1.51 4.99
N TYR A 79 -2.21 -0.79 4.45
CA TYR A 79 -3.63 -1.05 4.68
C TYR A 79 -3.99 -2.47 4.23
N LEU A 80 -3.57 -2.85 3.02
CA LEU A 80 -3.80 -4.19 2.49
C LEU A 80 -3.12 -5.26 3.35
N ALA A 81 -1.85 -5.08 3.72
CA ALA A 81 -1.13 -6.02 4.58
C ALA A 81 -1.81 -6.18 5.95
N ALA A 82 -2.28 -5.09 6.56
CA ALA A 82 -3.04 -5.11 7.82
C ALA A 82 -4.37 -5.87 7.68
N ALA A 83 -5.09 -5.65 6.59
CA ALA A 83 -6.31 -6.37 6.31
C ALA A 83 -6.08 -7.86 6.09
N LEU A 84 -5.07 -8.23 5.27
CA LEU A 84 -4.70 -9.62 5.04
C LEU A 84 -4.27 -10.30 6.35
N ALA A 85 -3.52 -9.61 7.21
CA ALA A 85 -3.13 -10.10 8.53
C ALA A 85 -4.35 -10.40 9.40
N HIS A 86 -5.27 -9.44 9.53
CA HIS A 86 -6.50 -9.59 10.30
C HIS A 86 -7.38 -10.75 9.76
N LEU A 87 -7.67 -10.73 8.46
CA LEU A 87 -8.57 -11.69 7.82
C LEU A 87 -8.01 -13.12 7.79
N SER A 88 -6.68 -13.27 7.71
CA SER A 88 -6.03 -14.58 7.74
C SER A 88 -5.59 -15.02 9.14
N SER A 89 -5.88 -14.21 10.17
CA SER A 89 -5.41 -14.43 11.55
C SER A 89 -3.90 -14.64 11.64
N LYS A 90 -3.14 -13.92 10.81
CA LYS A 90 -1.67 -13.94 10.83
C LYS A 90 -1.13 -12.62 11.38
N PRO A 91 0.04 -12.62 12.05
CA PRO A 91 0.68 -11.37 12.44
C PRO A 91 1.06 -10.51 11.22
N LEU A 92 0.90 -9.18 11.33
CA LEU A 92 1.24 -8.25 10.24
C LEU A 92 2.68 -8.38 9.75
N ASN A 93 3.64 -8.54 10.67
CA ASN A 93 5.05 -8.73 10.31
C ASN A 93 5.25 -9.98 9.44
N ILE A 94 4.50 -11.05 9.67
CA ILE A 94 4.56 -12.28 8.87
C ILE A 94 3.99 -12.02 7.47
N VAL A 95 2.88 -11.31 7.34
CA VAL A 95 2.31 -10.96 6.03
C VAL A 95 3.26 -10.07 5.22
N VAL A 96 3.86 -9.06 5.87
CA VAL A 96 4.87 -8.20 5.25
C VAL A 96 6.08 -9.02 4.80
N GLU A 97 6.57 -9.94 5.64
CA GLU A 97 7.69 -10.82 5.26
C GLU A 97 7.35 -11.73 4.07
N LEU A 98 6.15 -12.34 4.06
CA LEU A 98 5.69 -13.18 2.96
C LEU A 98 5.62 -12.42 1.64
N TYR A 99 5.13 -11.17 1.69
CA TYR A 99 5.15 -10.28 0.53
C TYR A 99 6.57 -9.96 0.10
N GLN A 100 7.45 -9.58 1.03
CA GLN A 100 8.84 -9.24 0.71
C GLN A 100 9.61 -10.40 0.07
N LYS A 101 9.41 -11.64 0.56
CA LYS A 101 10.02 -12.85 0.01
C LYS A 101 9.55 -13.16 -1.42
N ASN A 102 8.34 -12.74 -1.79
CA ASN A 102 7.70 -13.10 -3.06
C ASN A 102 7.13 -11.88 -3.81
N LYS A 103 7.79 -10.70 -3.75
CA LYS A 103 7.25 -9.46 -4.34
C LYS A 103 6.87 -9.60 -5.81
N GLN A 104 7.62 -10.41 -6.57
CA GLN A 104 7.36 -10.70 -7.98
C GLN A 104 6.00 -11.35 -8.26
N LYS A 105 5.38 -12.04 -7.27
CA LYS A 105 4.03 -12.60 -7.40
C LYS A 105 2.94 -11.55 -7.18
N GLY A 106 3.27 -10.44 -6.53
CA GLY A 106 2.33 -9.35 -6.22
C GLY A 106 1.37 -9.65 -5.06
N TRP A 107 0.64 -8.63 -4.66
CA TRP A 107 -0.30 -8.68 -3.53
C TRP A 107 -1.47 -9.62 -3.78
N GLY A 108 -2.00 -9.66 -5.01
CA GLY A 108 -3.12 -10.53 -5.36
C GLY A 108 -2.82 -12.02 -5.22
N ALA A 109 -1.60 -12.45 -5.54
CA ALA A 109 -1.19 -13.83 -5.31
C ALA A 109 -1.13 -14.15 -3.81
N LEU A 110 -0.50 -13.27 -3.02
CA LEU A 110 -0.45 -13.42 -1.57
C LEU A 110 -1.85 -13.45 -0.93
N ALA A 111 -2.75 -12.58 -1.38
CA ALA A 111 -4.14 -12.57 -0.90
C ALA A 111 -4.82 -13.93 -1.15
N LYS A 112 -4.64 -14.50 -2.35
CA LYS A 112 -5.16 -15.83 -2.69
C LYS A 112 -4.52 -16.95 -1.86
N ASP A 113 -3.20 -16.92 -1.66
CA ASP A 113 -2.47 -17.87 -0.79
C ASP A 113 -2.98 -17.80 0.66
N LEU A 114 -3.43 -16.63 1.11
CA LEU A 114 -4.04 -16.42 2.43
C LEU A 114 -5.56 -16.74 2.46
N GLY A 115 -6.14 -17.25 1.38
CA GLY A 115 -7.56 -17.61 1.29
C GLY A 115 -8.50 -16.44 0.96
N ILE A 116 -7.97 -15.25 0.74
CA ILE A 116 -8.73 -14.01 0.51
C ILE A 116 -8.79 -13.78 -1.00
N LYS A 117 -9.76 -14.44 -1.64
CA LYS A 117 -9.96 -14.42 -3.09
C LYS A 117 -11.15 -13.53 -3.48
N PRO A 118 -11.17 -12.97 -4.70
CA PRO A 118 -12.33 -12.26 -5.21
C PRO A 118 -13.63 -13.05 -5.01
N GLY A 119 -14.64 -12.40 -4.43
CA GLY A 119 -15.94 -13.00 -4.12
C GLY A 119 -16.04 -13.72 -2.78
N SER A 120 -14.94 -13.93 -2.05
CA SER A 120 -14.99 -14.48 -0.69
C SER A 120 -15.61 -13.50 0.31
N LYS A 121 -16.04 -14.01 1.48
CA LYS A 121 -16.61 -13.16 2.54
C LYS A 121 -15.58 -12.14 3.03
N GLU A 122 -14.33 -12.58 3.19
CA GLU A 122 -13.18 -11.78 3.61
C GLU A 122 -12.87 -10.69 2.59
N PHE A 123 -12.97 -11.00 1.30
CA PHE A 123 -12.76 -10.02 0.24
C PHE A 123 -13.85 -8.93 0.22
N LYS A 124 -15.12 -9.32 0.46
CA LYS A 124 -16.21 -8.35 0.62
C LYS A 124 -15.99 -7.45 1.84
N GLN A 125 -15.60 -8.03 2.97
CA GLN A 125 -15.26 -7.27 4.18
C GLN A 125 -14.09 -6.29 3.92
N LEU A 126 -13.07 -6.71 3.18
CA LEU A 126 -11.97 -5.83 2.76
C LEU A 126 -12.48 -4.62 1.97
N LYS A 127 -13.38 -4.82 1.00
CA LYS A 127 -13.97 -3.73 0.22
C LYS A 127 -14.77 -2.76 1.10
N GLU A 128 -15.63 -3.29 1.97
CA GLU A 128 -16.49 -2.49 2.85
C GLU A 128 -15.68 -1.61 3.80
N GLN A 129 -14.67 -2.19 4.45
CA GLN A 129 -13.79 -1.46 5.37
C GLN A 129 -12.98 -0.39 4.62
N LEU A 130 -12.46 -0.71 3.43
CA LEU A 130 -11.71 0.27 2.64
C LEU A 130 -12.58 1.47 2.26
N ALA A 131 -13.81 1.24 1.82
CA ALA A 131 -14.73 2.33 1.48
C ALA A 131 -15.00 3.25 2.70
N GLY A 132 -15.18 2.66 3.88
CA GLY A 132 -15.33 3.39 5.14
C GLY A 132 -14.09 4.23 5.50
N SER A 133 -12.91 3.60 5.49
CA SER A 133 -11.63 4.27 5.80
C SER A 133 -11.31 5.39 4.82
N SER A 134 -11.49 5.18 3.52
CA SER A 134 -11.23 6.19 2.49
C SER A 134 -12.15 7.41 2.65
N LYS A 135 -13.44 7.21 2.98
CA LYS A 135 -14.36 8.32 3.26
C LYS A 135 -13.90 9.17 4.44
N LYS A 136 -13.45 8.52 5.53
CA LYS A 136 -12.99 9.21 6.75
C LYS A 136 -11.66 9.94 6.54
N LEU A 137 -10.72 9.35 5.80
CA LEU A 137 -9.45 10.01 5.46
C LEU A 137 -9.66 11.22 4.55
N LYS A 138 -10.63 11.17 3.64
CA LYS A 138 -10.98 12.31 2.77
C LYS A 138 -11.59 13.48 3.54
N SER A 139 -12.46 13.23 4.52
CA SER A 139 -13.11 14.31 5.26
C SER A 139 -12.12 15.15 6.07
N GLN A 140 -10.96 14.58 6.41
CA GLN A 140 -9.87 15.24 7.14
C GLN A 140 -8.95 16.08 6.23
N LYS A 141 -9.20 16.11 4.92
CA LYS A 141 -8.46 16.95 3.94
C LYS A 141 -8.98 18.40 3.89
N LYS A 142 -10.09 18.69 4.57
CA LYS A 142 -10.79 19.98 4.55
C LYS A 142 -10.40 20.81 5.76
#